data_AF-A0A967WVI4-F1
#
_entry.id   AF-A0A967WVI4-F1
#
_cell.length_a   1.000
_cell.length_b   1.000
_cell.length_c   1.000
_cell.angle_alpha   90.00
_cell.angle_beta   90.00
_cell.angle_gamma   90.00
#
_symmetry.space_group_name_H-M   'P 1'
#
loop_
_entity.id
_entity.type
_entity.pdbx_description
1 polymer ?
#
loop_
_entity_poly.entity_id
_entity_poly.type
_entity_poly.pdbx_seq_one_letter_code
_entity_poly.pdbx_strand_id
1 'polypeptide(L)' 'MIERKMYCTGCLGDRDTHWSADCWILTCCVDQRGLSNCSECETFACQRLVDWAEQNERYGAALARLRGLRAANG' A
#
# COMPACT_ATOMS: atom_id res chain seq x y z
N MET A 1 21.41 -5.31 11.68
CA MET A 1 21.58 -4.02 11.00
C MET A 1 20.55 -4.00 9.89
N ILE A 2 19.51 -3.17 9.95
CA ILE A 2 18.45 -3.20 8.93
C ILE A 2 18.93 -2.31 7.78
N GLU A 3 19.34 -2.94 6.68
CA GLU A 3 19.79 -2.26 5.45
C GLU A 3 18.62 -1.45 4.86
N ARG A 4 18.75 -0.13 4.86
CA ARG A 4 17.72 0.80 4.37
C ARG A 4 17.85 0.93 2.85
N LYS A 5 17.17 0.06 2.09
CA LYS A 5 16.99 0.27 0.64
C LYS A 5 16.14 1.54 0.44
N MET A 6 16.65 2.49 -0.33
CA MET A 6 16.13 3.88 -0.45
C MET A 6 14.82 4.02 -1.25
N TYR A 7 14.13 2.93 -1.58
CA TYR A 7 12.95 2.95 -2.44
C TYR A 7 11.89 1.94 -1.99
N CYS A 8 10.67 2.41 -1.75
CA CYS A 8 9.49 1.57 -1.56
C CYS A 8 8.92 1.20 -2.94
N THR A 9 8.82 -0.09 -3.22
CA THR A 9 8.21 -0.67 -4.43
C THR A 9 6.68 -0.76 -4.36
N GLY A 10 6.08 -0.27 -3.27
CA GLY A 10 4.64 -0.34 -3.01
C GLY A 10 4.20 -1.68 -2.45
N CYS A 11 2.89 -1.81 -2.19
CA CYS A 11 2.30 -2.97 -1.51
C CYS A 11 2.42 -4.29 -2.30
N LEU A 12 2.68 -4.21 -3.61
CA LEU A 12 2.86 -5.37 -4.50
C LEU A 12 4.33 -5.73 -4.73
N GLY A 13 5.25 -4.92 -4.22
CA GLY A 13 6.67 -5.21 -4.34
C GLY A 13 7.14 -6.22 -3.30
N ASP A 14 8.33 -6.75 -3.53
CA ASP A 14 8.94 -7.76 -2.69
C ASP A 14 9.11 -7.29 -1.23
N ARG A 15 8.71 -8.15 -0.27
CA ARG A 15 8.69 -7.85 1.16
C ARG A 15 10.08 -7.75 1.77
N ASP A 16 11.05 -8.48 1.24
CA ASP A 16 12.46 -8.39 1.65
C ASP A 16 13.13 -7.10 1.17
N THR A 17 12.44 -6.32 0.34
CA THR A 17 12.91 -5.04 -0.20
C THR A 17 12.17 -3.84 0.41
N HIS A 18 11.33 -4.05 1.43
CA HIS A 18 10.48 -2.98 1.95
C HIS A 18 11.24 -1.90 2.73
N TRP A 19 10.89 -0.65 2.45
CA TRP A 19 11.60 0.53 2.96
C TRP A 19 11.47 0.76 4.48
N SER A 20 10.32 0.41 5.05
CA SER A 20 10.04 0.63 6.48
C SER A 20 9.33 -0.56 7.08
N ALA A 21 9.92 -1.12 8.14
CA ALA A 21 9.29 -2.13 8.98
C ALA A 21 7.97 -1.61 9.61
N ASP A 22 7.82 -0.29 9.72
CA ASP A 22 6.66 0.40 10.31
C ASP A 22 5.66 0.93 9.26
N CYS A 23 5.64 0.36 8.04
CA CYS A 23 4.64 0.72 7.04
C CYS A 23 3.24 0.27 7.49
N TRP A 24 2.49 1.17 8.12
CA TRP A 24 1.15 0.86 8.66
C TRP A 24 0.17 0.33 7.59
N ILE A 25 0.37 0.67 6.32
CA ILE A 25 -0.44 0.20 5.20
C ILE A 25 -0.25 -1.32 5.01
N LEU A 26 1.01 -1.78 5.01
CA LEU A 26 1.31 -3.22 4.96
C LEU A 26 0.83 -3.93 6.21
N THR A 27 1.07 -3.34 7.38
CA THR A 27 0.60 -3.94 8.64
C THR A 27 -0.92 -4.14 8.62
N CYS A 28 -1.67 -3.15 8.14
CA CYS A 28 -3.12 -3.23 8.06
C CYS A 28 -3.61 -4.22 6.99
N CYS A 29 -3.18 -4.08 5.74
CA CYS A 29 -3.74 -4.83 4.62
C CYS A 29 -3.13 -6.24 4.51
N VAL A 30 -1.81 -6.38 4.70
CA VAL A 30 -1.11 -7.65 4.51
C VAL A 30 -1.01 -8.40 5.82
N ASP A 31 -0.40 -7.83 6.86
CA ASP A 31 -0.10 -8.60 8.08
C ASP A 31 -1.35 -8.90 8.91
N GLN A 32 -2.27 -7.94 9.07
CA GLN A 32 -3.48 -8.12 9.88
C GLN A 32 -4.66 -8.74 9.12
N ARG A 33 -4.80 -8.46 7.83
CA ARG A 33 -5.95 -8.91 7.02
C ARG A 33 -5.61 -10.05 6.06
N GLY A 34 -4.32 -10.36 5.86
CA GLY A 34 -3.88 -11.43 4.96
C GLY A 34 -4.14 -11.15 3.49
N LEU A 35 -4.32 -9.88 3.09
CA LEU A 35 -4.57 -9.49 1.69
C LEU A 35 -3.26 -9.24 0.96
N SER A 36 -3.24 -9.37 -0.36
CA SER A 36 -2.03 -9.07 -1.13
C SER A 36 -1.76 -7.57 -1.18
N ASN A 37 -2.82 -6.78 -1.24
CA ASN A 37 -2.75 -5.32 -1.23
C ASN A 37 -4.10 -4.71 -0.82
N CYS A 38 -4.13 -3.38 -0.62
CA CYS A 38 -5.34 -2.74 -0.12
C CYS A 38 -6.51 -2.71 -1.13
N SER A 39 -6.31 -2.92 -2.43
CA SER A 39 -7.39 -2.98 -3.42
C SER A 39 -8.37 -4.13 -3.16
N GLU A 40 -7.88 -5.22 -2.55
CA GLU A 40 -8.66 -6.41 -2.17
C GLU A 40 -9.46 -6.20 -0.87
N CYS A 41 -9.20 -5.12 -0.13
CA CYS A 41 -9.89 -4.87 1.14
C CYS A 41 -11.35 -4.49 0.88
N GLU A 42 -12.29 -5.11 1.60
CA GLU A 42 -13.73 -4.86 1.44
C GLU A 42 -14.09 -3.37 1.52
N THR A 43 -13.51 -2.65 2.48
CA THR A 43 -13.74 -1.22 2.73
C THR A 43 -12.88 -0.27 1.88
N PHE A 44 -12.24 -0.78 0.83
CA PHE A 44 -11.36 0.03 -0.02
C PHE A 44 -12.16 1.01 -0.92
N ALA A 45 -11.73 2.26 -1.07
CA ALA A 45 -10.59 2.91 -0.40
C ALA A 45 -11.00 3.49 0.96
N CYS A 46 -10.37 3.05 2.05
CA CYS A 46 -10.70 3.56 3.38
C CYS A 46 -10.15 4.97 3.60
N GLN A 47 -10.80 5.77 4.46
CA GLN A 47 -10.47 7.19 4.65
C GLN A 47 -8.99 7.40 5.00
N ARG A 48 -8.43 6.60 5.92
CA ARG A 48 -7.02 6.71 6.31
C ARG A 48 -6.06 6.55 5.12
N LEU A 49 -6.40 5.70 4.14
CA LEU A 49 -5.60 5.52 2.93
C LEU A 49 -5.77 6.69 1.95
N VAL A 50 -6.97 7.28 1.90
CA VAL A 50 -7.26 8.50 1.14
C VAL A 50 -6.48 9.69 1.71
N ASP A 51 -6.58 9.94 3.01
CA ASP A 51 -5.85 11.01 3.70
C ASP A 51 -4.34 10.89 3.48
N TRP A 52 -3.82 9.65 3.57
CA TRP A 52 -2.42 9.39 3.29
C TRP A 52 -2.03 9.76 1.85
N ALA A 53 -2.89 9.46 0.89
CA ALA A 53 -2.67 9.72 -0.53
C ALA A 53 -2.69 11.22 -0.87
N GLU A 54 -3.40 12.04 -0.10
CA GLU A 54 -3.48 13.49 -0.30
C GLU A 54 -2.21 14.24 0.14
N GLN A 55 -1.35 13.62 0.95
CA GLN A 55 -0.13 14.28 1.46
C GLN A 55 0.87 14.67 0.35
N ASN A 56 0.87 13.98 -0.79
CA ASN A 56 1.64 14.38 -1.98
C ASN A 56 1.20 13.62 -3.23
N GLU A 57 1.60 14.13 -4.39
CA GLU A 57 1.26 13.57 -5.72
C GLU A 57 1.71 12.12 -5.89
N ARG A 58 2.88 11.74 -5.34
CA ARG A 58 3.39 10.37 -5.46
C ARG A 58 2.50 9.38 -4.72
N TYR A 59 1.99 9.74 -3.55
CA TYR A 59 1.06 8.91 -2.78
C TYR A 59 -0.32 8.88 -3.44
N GLY A 60 -0.78 10.02 -3.98
CA GLY A 60 -1.96 10.10 -4.83
C GLY A 60 -1.92 9.13 -6.01
N ALA A 61 -0.80 9.11 -6.73
CA ALA A 61 -0.56 8.19 -7.84
C ALA A 61 -0.55 6.72 -7.39
N ALA A 62 -0.05 6.41 -6.19
CA ALA A 62 -0.09 5.07 -5.63
C ALA A 62 -1.53 4.62 -5.34
N LEU A 63 -2.37 5.48 -4.75
CA LEU A 63 -3.78 5.18 -4.54
C LEU A 63 -4.55 5.02 -5.86
N ALA A 64 -4.26 5.86 -6.87
CA ALA A 64 -4.86 5.75 -8.19
C ALA A 64 -4.56 4.39 -8.84
N ARG A 65 -3.34 3.87 -8.71
CA ARG A 65 -2.97 2.52 -9.17
C ARG A 65 -3.77 1.43 -8.46
N LEU A 66 -3.93 1.51 -7.14
CA LEU A 66 -4.74 0.57 -6.37
C LEU A 66 -6.22 0.59 -6.81
N ARG A 67 -6.78 1.77 -7.12
CA ARG A 67 -8.13 1.89 -7.68
C ARG A 67 -8.25 1.20 -9.03
N GLY A 68 -7.27 1.38 -9.92
CA GLY A 68 -7.22 0.68 -11.20
C GLY A 68 -7.17 -0.84 -11.05
N LEU A 69 -6.39 -1.35 -10.09
CA LEU A 69 -6.33 -2.79 -9.79
C LEU A 69 -7.67 -3.35 -9.29
N ARG A 70 -8.40 -2.61 -8.46
CA ARG A 70 -9.74 -3.05 -8.04
C ARG A 70 -10.72 -3.11 -9.20
N ALA A 71 -10.71 -2.10 -10.06
CA ALA A 71 -11.58 -2.06 -11.24
C ALA A 71 -11.27 -3.17 -12.25
N ALA A 72 -10.03 -3.65 -12.32
CA ALA A 72 -9.64 -4.75 -13.20
C ALA A 72 -9.94 -6.15 -12.63
N ASN A 73 -10.24 -6.27 -11.33
CA ASN A 73 -10.49 -7.54 -10.63
C ASN A 73 -11.99 -7.76 -10.29
N GLY A 74 -12.89 -6.92 -10.78
CA GLY A 74 -14.35 -7.06 -10.65
C GLY A 74 -15.01 -7.12 -12.01
#